data_AF-A0A2N0MCA7-F1
#
_entry.id   AF-A0A2N0MCA7-F1
#
_cell.length_a   1.000
_cell.length_b   1.000
_cell.length_c   1.000
_cell.angle_alpha   90.00
_cell.angle_beta   90.00
_cell.angle_gamma   90.00
#
_symmetry.space_group_name_H-M   'P 1'
#
loop_
_entity.id
_entity.type
_entity.pdbx_description
1 polymer ?
#
loop_
_entity_poly.entity_id
_entity_poly.type
_entity_poly.pdbx_seq_one_letter_code
_entity_poly.pdbx_strand_id
1 'polypeptide(L)'
;MALEGARPPEPSGLQSQQVAVKEVGAMAVSVKTVQLLNPQAEDIPQELGLSAKLPSLEGKTIGLLENRKYHADAFLQELKQLLVEDYGASNVIYATKFTYSAACSQETLDSLTSQCDAVVHGIAD
;
A
#
# COMPACT_ATOMS: atom_id res chain seq x y z
N MET A 1 -23.24 -12.22 65.01
CA MET A 1 -23.00 -11.35 66.18
C MET A 1 -21.55 -11.55 66.57
N ALA A 2 -20.74 -10.51 66.41
CA ALA A 2 -19.28 -10.55 66.53
C ALA A 2 -18.83 -10.73 67.98
N LEU A 3 -17.70 -11.42 68.19
CA LEU A 3 -16.75 -11.11 69.27
C LEU A 3 -15.32 -11.37 68.78
N GLU A 4 -14.50 -10.35 68.95
CA GLU A 4 -13.10 -10.17 68.57
C GLU A 4 -12.21 -10.52 69.77
N GLY A 5 -10.99 -11.01 69.56
CA GLY A 5 -10.03 -11.13 70.67
C GLY A 5 -8.73 -11.91 70.42
N ALA A 6 -7.65 -11.14 70.19
CA ALA A 6 -6.23 -11.42 70.46
C ALA A 6 -5.40 -12.26 69.45
N ARG A 7 -4.41 -11.59 68.85
CA ARG A 7 -3.36 -12.10 67.95
C ARG A 7 -2.13 -12.56 68.77
N PRO A 8 -1.55 -13.75 68.54
CA PRO A 8 -0.23 -14.14 69.08
C PRO A 8 0.92 -13.83 68.08
N PRO A 9 2.18 -13.79 68.57
CA PRO A 9 3.29 -13.07 67.93
C PRO A 9 4.05 -13.88 66.86
N GLU A 10 4.61 -13.17 65.88
CA GLU A 10 5.53 -13.69 64.86
C GLU A 10 6.92 -13.99 65.46
N PRO A 11 7.50 -15.18 65.26
CA PRO A 11 8.93 -15.40 65.45
C PRO A 11 9.67 -15.42 64.11
N SER A 12 10.72 -14.61 64.10
CA SER A 12 11.72 -14.36 63.08
C SER A 12 12.60 -15.57 62.74
N GLY A 13 12.96 -15.67 61.46
CA GLY A 13 14.29 -16.09 61.00
C GLY A 13 14.53 -17.59 60.85
N LEU A 14 14.30 -18.11 59.63
CA LEU A 14 15.00 -19.29 59.12
C LEU A 14 15.75 -18.90 57.84
N GLN A 15 17.09 -18.85 57.93
CA GLN A 15 17.94 -18.96 56.75
C GLN A 15 18.03 -20.43 56.35
N SER A 16 17.30 -20.81 55.31
CA SER A 16 17.43 -22.11 54.67
C SER A 16 18.49 -22.02 53.57
N GLN A 17 19.58 -22.78 53.71
CA GLN A 17 20.58 -22.96 52.66
C GLN A 17 19.95 -23.67 51.46
N GLN A 18 20.14 -23.12 50.26
CA GLN A 18 19.67 -23.71 49.01
C GLN A 18 20.81 -24.50 48.36
N VAL A 19 20.65 -25.82 48.23
CA VAL A 19 21.55 -26.69 47.48
C VAL A 19 21.24 -26.54 45.99
N ALA A 20 22.26 -26.23 45.19
CA ALA A 20 22.15 -26.07 43.75
C ALA A 20 22.04 -27.45 43.05
N VAL A 21 20.90 -27.68 42.40
CA VAL A 21 20.77 -28.72 41.36
C VAL A 21 20.99 -28.07 40.00
N LYS A 22 21.98 -28.58 39.26
CA LYS A 22 22.38 -28.07 37.95
C LYS A 22 21.45 -28.67 36.88
N GLU A 23 20.53 -27.88 36.35
CA GLU A 23 19.71 -28.31 35.21
C GLU A 23 20.58 -28.45 33.96
N VAL A 24 20.45 -29.60 33.30
CA VAL A 24 21.08 -29.87 32.01
C VAL A 24 20.21 -29.20 30.94
N GLY A 25 20.77 -28.17 30.30
CA GLY A 25 20.03 -27.28 29.41
C GLY A 25 19.38 -28.01 28.24
N ALA A 26 18.04 -27.97 28.20
CA ALA A 26 17.27 -28.26 27.01
C ALA A 26 17.51 -27.15 25.98
N MET A 27 17.93 -27.52 24.77
CA MET A 27 17.95 -26.60 23.64
C MET A 27 16.50 -26.20 23.33
N ALA A 28 16.14 -24.96 23.68
CA ALA A 28 14.83 -24.41 23.42
C ALA A 28 14.61 -24.28 21.90
N VAL A 29 13.71 -25.10 21.35
CA VAL A 29 13.23 -24.91 19.98
C VAL A 29 12.32 -23.69 19.97
N SER A 30 12.81 -22.59 19.40
CA SER A 30 12.01 -21.39 19.20
C SER A 30 11.06 -21.62 18.02
N VAL A 31 9.77 -21.80 18.33
CA VAL A 31 8.71 -21.89 17.32
C VAL A 31 8.41 -20.47 16.83
N LYS A 32 8.71 -20.20 15.56
CA LYS A 32 8.34 -18.95 14.90
C LYS A 32 7.02 -19.14 14.16
N THR A 33 6.00 -18.39 14.55
CA THR A 33 4.73 -18.32 13.82
C THR A 33 4.92 -17.48 12.56
N VAL A 34 4.52 -18.03 11.41
CA VAL A 34 4.45 -17.30 10.15
C VAL A 34 2.98 -16.99 9.88
N GLN A 35 2.65 -15.73 9.62
CA GLN A 35 1.35 -15.37 9.07
C GLN A 35 1.41 -15.49 7.54
N LEU A 36 0.62 -16.42 6.99
CA LEU A 36 0.37 -16.50 5.57
C LEU A 36 -0.83 -15.61 5.25
N LEU A 37 -0.60 -14.55 4.49
CA LEU A 37 -1.65 -13.66 4.02
C LEU A 37 -2.16 -14.14 2.66
N ASN A 38 -3.46 -14.07 2.46
CA ASN A 38 -4.04 -14.21 1.14
C ASN A 38 -3.90 -12.86 0.41
N PRO A 39 -3.16 -12.78 -0.71
CA PRO A 39 -3.00 -11.52 -1.45
C PRO A 39 -4.23 -11.14 -2.27
N GLN A 40 -5.27 -11.98 -2.29
CA GLN A 40 -6.52 -11.66 -2.98
C GLN A 40 -7.26 -10.53 -2.27
N ALA A 41 -7.78 -9.58 -3.04
CA ALA A 41 -8.66 -8.54 -2.51
C ALA A 41 -9.87 -9.17 -1.81
N GLU A 42 -10.16 -8.73 -0.59
CA GLU A 42 -11.31 -9.20 0.20
C GLU A 42 -12.60 -8.48 -0.19
N ASP A 43 -12.48 -7.33 -0.86
CA ASP A 43 -13.59 -6.48 -1.27
C ASP A 43 -14.35 -7.07 -2.47
N ILE A 44 -15.69 -6.99 -2.41
CA ILE A 44 -16.55 -7.30 -3.56
C ILE A 44 -16.35 -6.16 -4.58
N PRO A 45 -15.95 -6.46 -5.83
CA PRO A 45 -15.77 -5.43 -6.84
C PRO A 45 -17.06 -4.64 -7.04
N GLN A 46 -16.98 -3.33 -6.92
CA GLN A 46 -18.06 -2.46 -7.34
C GLN A 46 -18.08 -2.41 -8.87
N GLU A 47 -19.22 -2.74 -9.49
CA GLU A 47 -19.40 -2.48 -10.91
C GLU A 47 -19.51 -0.97 -11.14
N LEU A 48 -18.44 -0.39 -11.68
CA LEU A 48 -18.43 0.98 -12.15
C LEU A 48 -18.84 1.01 -13.63
N GLY A 49 -19.69 1.97 -13.99
CA GLY A 49 -20.03 2.21 -15.38
C GLY A 49 -18.80 2.63 -16.19
N LEU A 50 -18.80 2.30 -17.48
CA LEU A 50 -17.76 2.76 -18.40
C LEU A 50 -17.82 4.28 -18.54
N SER A 51 -16.66 4.92 -18.70
CA SER A 51 -16.59 6.33 -19.10
C SER A 51 -17.31 6.57 -20.43
N ALA A 52 -17.81 7.79 -20.61
CA ALA A 52 -18.40 8.19 -21.88
C ALA A 52 -17.40 7.97 -23.04
N LYS A 53 -17.92 7.52 -24.18
CA LYS A 53 -17.09 7.27 -25.37
C LYS A 53 -16.53 8.60 -25.88
N LEU A 54 -15.22 8.64 -26.10
CA LEU A 54 -14.55 9.74 -26.81
C LEU A 54 -14.51 9.39 -28.31
N PRO A 55 -15.31 10.05 -29.17
CA PRO A 55 -15.47 9.63 -30.57
C PRO A 55 -14.27 9.98 -31.45
N SER A 56 -13.49 11.00 -31.08
CA SER A 56 -12.30 11.47 -31.79
C SER A 56 -11.35 12.16 -30.81
N LEU A 57 -10.05 12.13 -31.13
CA LEU A 57 -9.00 12.85 -30.41
C LEU A 57 -8.84 14.30 -30.93
N GLU A 58 -9.47 14.64 -32.06
CA GLU A 58 -9.37 15.96 -32.66
C GLU A 58 -9.78 17.07 -31.68
N GLY A 59 -8.86 18.00 -31.45
CA GLY A 59 -9.06 19.13 -30.56
C GLY A 59 -9.09 18.79 -29.07
N LYS A 60 -8.85 17.52 -28.68
CA LYS A 60 -8.92 17.06 -27.29
C LYS A 60 -7.58 17.18 -26.57
N THR A 61 -7.65 17.39 -25.26
CA THR A 61 -6.50 17.31 -24.36
C THR A 61 -6.41 15.91 -23.76
N ILE A 62 -5.31 15.21 -24.01
CA ILE A 62 -5.09 13.84 -23.54
C ILE A 62 -4.06 13.82 -22.42
N GLY A 63 -4.41 13.20 -21.30
CA GLY A 63 -3.49 12.96 -20.19
C GLY A 63 -2.71 11.67 -20.38
N LEU A 64 -1.38 11.69 -20.16
CA LEU A 64 -0.55 10.51 -20.05
C LEU A 64 -0.03 10.41 -18.61
N LEU A 65 -0.47 9.38 -17.88
CA LEU A 65 0.00 9.10 -16.53
C LEU A 65 1.05 7.97 -16.57
N GLU A 66 2.31 8.31 -16.35
CA GLU A 66 3.42 7.37 -16.33
C GLU A 66 3.55 6.66 -14.97
N ASN A 67 3.61 5.32 -14.98
CA ASN A 67 3.73 4.50 -13.77
C ASN A 67 5.19 4.25 -13.31
N ARG A 68 6.19 5.00 -13.81
CA ARG A 68 7.62 4.86 -13.51
C ARG A 68 8.22 3.46 -13.75
N LYS A 69 7.71 2.72 -14.73
CA LYS A 69 8.37 1.48 -15.18
C LYS A 69 9.55 1.82 -16.10
N TYR A 70 10.55 0.93 -16.12
CA TYR A 70 11.78 1.16 -16.88
C TYR A 70 11.45 1.40 -18.36
N HIS A 71 12.03 2.45 -18.94
CA HIS A 71 11.82 2.88 -20.34
C HIS A 71 10.40 3.32 -20.74
N ALA A 72 9.46 3.46 -19.79
CA ALA A 72 8.12 3.96 -20.09
C ALA A 72 8.16 5.42 -20.56
N ASP A 73 9.13 6.20 -20.09
CA ASP A 73 9.36 7.59 -20.45
C ASP A 73 9.57 7.76 -21.95
N ALA A 74 10.52 7.03 -22.55
CA ALA A 74 10.83 7.13 -23.97
C ALA A 74 9.62 6.79 -24.85
N PHE A 75 8.93 5.68 -24.54
CA PHE A 75 7.73 5.27 -25.27
C PHE A 75 6.60 6.32 -25.17
N LEU A 76 6.36 6.85 -23.97
CA LEU A 76 5.28 7.81 -23.76
C LEU A 76 5.60 9.20 -24.36
N GLN A 77 6.88 9.56 -24.54
CA GLN A 77 7.24 10.75 -25.31
C GLN A 77 6.92 10.59 -26.79
N GLU A 78 7.24 9.44 -27.39
CA GLU A 78 6.86 9.14 -28.78
C GLU A 78 5.34 9.11 -28.95
N LEU A 79 4.63 8.46 -28.02
CA LEU A 79 3.16 8.45 -28.03
C LEU A 79 2.56 9.85 -27.94
N LYS A 80 3.12 10.71 -27.08
CA LYS A 80 2.70 12.11 -26.97
C LYS A 80 2.81 12.81 -28.33
N GLN A 81 3.91 12.62 -29.04
CA GLN A 81 4.10 13.24 -30.35
C GLN A 81 3.08 12.73 -31.37
N LEU A 82 2.92 11.41 -31.43
CA LEU A 82 1.99 10.74 -32.32
C LEU A 82 0.54 11.22 -32.12
N LEU A 83 0.10 11.35 -30.87
CA LEU A 83 -1.26 11.81 -30.54
C LEU A 83 -1.57 13.20 -31.09
N VAL A 84 -0.59 14.09 -31.13
CA VAL A 84 -0.75 15.45 -31.66
C VAL A 84 -0.62 15.46 -33.18
N GLU A 85 0.46 14.87 -33.71
CA GLU A 85 0.81 14.96 -35.12
C GLU A 85 -0.16 14.17 -36.02
N ASP A 86 -0.48 12.94 -35.63
CA ASP A 86 -1.19 12.00 -36.50
C ASP A 86 -2.67 11.87 -36.14
N TYR A 87 -3.03 12.14 -34.88
CA TYR A 87 -4.40 11.97 -34.38
C TYR A 87 -5.12 13.28 -34.01
N GLY A 88 -4.45 14.43 -34.13
CA GLY A 88 -5.07 15.74 -34.00
C GLY A 88 -5.44 16.16 -32.58
N ALA A 89 -4.87 15.54 -31.54
CA ALA A 89 -5.01 16.04 -30.17
C ALA A 89 -4.51 17.49 -30.09
N SER A 90 -5.26 18.36 -29.41
CA SER A 90 -4.87 19.77 -29.26
C SER A 90 -3.71 19.94 -28.28
N ASN A 91 -3.65 19.07 -27.27
CA ASN A 91 -2.64 19.10 -26.24
C ASN A 91 -2.47 17.73 -25.58
N VAL A 92 -1.30 17.50 -25.00
CA VAL A 92 -1.01 16.32 -24.19
C VAL A 92 -0.38 16.74 -22.87
N ILE A 93 -1.02 16.36 -21.75
CA ILE A 93 -0.54 16.61 -20.40
C ILE A 93 0.17 15.36 -19.89
N TYR A 94 1.47 15.48 -19.60
CA TYR A 94 2.28 14.39 -19.08
C TYR A 94 2.37 14.50 -17.55
N ALA A 95 2.05 13.42 -16.85
CA ALA A 95 2.18 13.31 -15.41
C ALA A 95 2.88 12.00 -15.04
N THR A 96 3.63 12.01 -13.96
CA THR A 96 4.35 10.82 -13.48
C THR A 96 3.93 10.54 -12.06
N LYS A 97 3.65 9.27 -11.75
CA LYS A 97 3.41 8.85 -10.36
C LYS A 97 4.67 9.02 -9.52
N PHE A 98 4.53 9.11 -8.20
CA PHE A 98 5.69 9.16 -7.31
C PHE A 98 6.54 7.88 -7.39
N THR A 99 5.88 6.71 -7.33
CA THR A 99 6.47 5.38 -7.51
C THR A 99 5.42 4.43 -8.10
N TYR A 100 5.87 3.34 -8.74
CA TYR A 100 5.02 2.36 -9.39
C TYR A 100 4.07 1.64 -8.43
N SER A 101 4.49 1.46 -7.17
CA SER A 101 3.78 0.70 -6.14
C SER A 101 2.85 1.54 -5.26
N ALA A 102 2.91 2.87 -5.35
CA ALA A 102 2.04 3.76 -4.59
C ALA A 102 0.79 4.12 -5.40
N ALA A 103 -0.28 4.49 -4.71
CA ALA A 103 -1.41 5.15 -5.34
C ALA A 103 -0.96 6.49 -5.97
N CYS A 104 -1.67 6.94 -7.01
CA CYS A 104 -1.46 8.29 -7.56
C CYS A 104 -1.89 9.33 -6.50
N SER A 105 -1.20 10.47 -6.42
CA SER A 105 -1.61 11.53 -5.50
C SER A 105 -2.93 12.14 -5.96
N GLN A 106 -3.75 12.56 -4.99
CA GLN A 106 -5.03 13.21 -5.29
C GLN A 106 -4.82 14.47 -6.13
N GLU A 107 -3.78 15.25 -5.84
CA GLU A 107 -3.40 16.44 -6.62
C GLU A 107 -3.16 16.14 -8.10
N THR A 108 -2.43 15.06 -8.41
CA THR A 108 -2.20 14.66 -9.80
C THR A 108 -3.48 14.19 -10.47
N LEU A 109 -4.32 13.44 -9.76
CA LEU A 109 -5.62 13.01 -10.29
C LEU A 109 -6.53 14.20 -10.57
N ASP A 110 -6.65 15.15 -9.64
CA ASP A 110 -7.48 16.35 -9.79
C ASP A 110 -6.99 17.21 -10.95
N SER A 111 -5.68 17.38 -11.08
CA SER A 111 -5.04 18.09 -12.19
C SER A 111 -5.35 17.45 -13.54
N LEU A 112 -5.24 16.11 -13.65
CA LEU A 112 -5.54 15.39 -14.89
C LEU A 112 -7.03 15.43 -15.22
N THR A 113 -7.90 15.24 -14.23
CA THR A 113 -9.36 15.17 -14.41
C THR A 113 -9.95 16.53 -14.76
N SER A 114 -9.35 17.63 -14.28
CA SER A 114 -9.81 18.99 -14.57
C SER A 114 -9.38 19.51 -15.95
N GLN A 115 -8.32 18.95 -16.53
CA GLN A 115 -7.71 19.49 -17.75
C GLN A 115 -7.81 18.56 -18.97
N CYS A 116 -8.02 17.26 -18.75
CA CYS A 116 -8.01 16.27 -19.83
C CYS A 116 -9.41 15.78 -20.16
N ASP A 117 -9.67 15.55 -21.45
CA ASP A 117 -10.87 14.88 -21.94
C ASP A 117 -10.79 13.36 -21.75
N ALA A 118 -9.58 12.80 -21.77
CA ALA A 118 -9.30 11.41 -21.47
C ALA A 118 -7.89 11.26 -20.90
N VAL A 119 -7.66 10.22 -20.10
CA VAL A 119 -6.37 9.91 -19.51
C VAL A 119 -5.98 8.47 -19.84
N VAL A 120 -4.78 8.30 -20.38
CA VAL A 120 -4.13 7.00 -20.58
C VAL A 120 -3.20 6.76 -19.40
N HIS A 121 -3.46 5.69 -18.65
CA HIS A 121 -2.52 5.22 -17.63
C HIS A 121 -1.48 4.31 -18.30
N GLY A 122 -0.26 4.81 -18.45
CA GLY A 122 0.88 4.13 -19.06
C GLY A 122 1.44 3.05 -18.14
N ILE A 123 0.73 1.92 -18.07
CA ILE A 123 1.22 0.68 -17.47
C ILE A 123 1.89 -0.18 -18.56
N ALA A 124 3.21 -0.29 -18.51
CA ALA A 124 3.97 -1.28 -19.27
C ALA A 124 4.19 -2.54 -18.41
N ASP A 125 4.67 -3.65 -18.94
CA ASP A 125 5.23 -4.76 -18.15
C ASP A 125 6.62 -5.15 -18.66
#